data_AF-A0A1H5RYQ3-F1
#
_entry.id   AF-A0A1H5RYQ3-F1
#
_cell.length_a   1.000
_cell.length_b   1.000
_cell.length_c   1.000
_cell.angle_alpha   90.00
_cell.angle_beta   90.00
_cell.angle_gamma   90.00
#
_symmetry.space_group_name_H-M   'P 1'
#
loop_
_entity.id
_entity.type
_entity.pdbx_description
1 polymer ?
#
loop_
_entity_poly.entity_id
_entity_poly.type
_entity_poly.pdbx_seq_one_letter_code
_entity_poly.pdbx_strand_id
1 'polypeptide(L)'
;MNQILESQAIKDAYPVFLPPRTLLSVRQFSDKHPAFTQGSLRNLIFLSDNRTTSRGTIQGNGLNVALVRIGRKLLIDEAKFFQWIDQQQGGAK
;
A
#
# COMPACT_ATOMS: atom_id res chain seq x y z
N MET A 1 -20.29 22.69 31.11
CA MET A 1 -19.61 23.68 30.25
C MET A 1 -18.13 23.69 30.65
N ASN A 2 -17.29 22.83 30.05
CA ASN A 2 -15.81 22.87 30.18
C ASN A 2 -15.05 21.80 29.34
N GLN A 3 -15.72 20.78 28.79
CA GLN A 3 -15.05 19.69 28.07
C GLN A 3 -14.68 19.99 26.59
N ILE A 4 -15.14 21.10 26.00
CA ILE A 4 -14.93 21.39 24.57
C ILE A 4 -13.66 22.24 24.32
N LEU A 5 -13.30 23.13 25.26
CA LEU A 5 -12.20 24.08 25.10
C LEU A 5 -10.80 23.43 25.16
N GLU A 6 -10.61 22.42 26.01
CA GLU A 6 -9.32 21.71 26.13
C GLU A 6 -8.95 20.94 24.86
N SER A 7 -9.97 20.40 24.16
CA SER A 7 -9.77 19.60 22.95
C SER A 7 -9.21 20.39 21.76
N GLN A 8 -9.50 21.69 21.67
CA GLN A 8 -9.05 22.53 20.57
C GLN A 8 -7.63 23.07 20.83
N ALA A 9 -7.36 23.51 22.07
CA ALA A 9 -6.03 23.95 22.48
C ALA A 9 -4.96 22.84 22.34
N ILE A 10 -5.30 21.58 22.65
CA ILE A 10 -4.37 20.45 22.46
C ILE A 10 -4.10 20.19 20.97
N LYS A 11 -5.12 20.29 20.10
CA LYS A 11 -4.95 20.11 18.64
C LYS A 11 -4.14 21.24 18.00
N ASP A 12 -4.29 22.47 18.50
CA ASP A 12 -3.56 23.63 18.00
C ASP A 12 -2.10 23.64 18.48
N ALA A 13 -1.82 23.13 19.69
CA ALA A 13 -0.47 23.01 20.24
C ALA A 13 0.33 21.82 19.68
N TYR A 14 -0.36 20.73 19.33
CA TYR A 14 0.25 19.53 18.75
C TYR A 14 -0.36 19.27 17.37
N PRO A 15 0.17 19.88 16.30
CA PRO A 15 -0.26 19.53 14.94
C PRO A 15 -0.04 18.02 14.76
N VAL A 16 -1.06 17.33 14.26
CA VAL A 16 -1.02 15.88 14.04
C VAL A 16 0.17 15.57 13.13
N PHE A 17 1.24 15.04 13.71
CA PHE A 17 2.41 14.61 12.96
C PHE A 17 2.11 13.25 12.36
N LEU A 18 1.56 13.24 11.15
CA LEU A 18 1.41 12.00 10.40
C LEU A 18 2.81 11.47 10.09
N PRO A 19 3.13 10.21 10.43
CA PRO A 19 4.42 9.66 10.08
C PRO A 19 4.61 9.75 8.55
N PRO A 20 5.84 10.03 8.08
CA PRO A 20 6.11 10.15 6.66
C PRO A 20 5.71 8.85 5.94
N ARG A 21 5.04 9.00 4.80
CA ARG A 21 4.64 7.88 3.95
C ARG A 21 5.90 7.14 3.48
N THR A 22 6.01 5.86 3.84
CA THR A 22 7.16 5.04 3.46
C THR A 22 6.94 4.47 2.06
N LEU A 23 7.64 5.06 1.07
CA LEU A 23 7.62 4.64 -0.33
C LEU A 23 8.94 3.96 -0.67
N LEU A 24 8.87 2.68 -1.06
CA LEU A 24 10.05 1.85 -1.31
C LEU A 24 10.07 1.35 -2.74
N SER A 25 11.24 1.32 -3.38
CA SER A 25 11.40 0.54 -4.61
C SER A 25 11.23 -0.96 -4.33
N VAL A 26 11.00 -1.77 -5.37
CA VAL A 26 10.92 -3.24 -5.24
C VAL A 26 12.14 -3.81 -4.52
N ARG A 27 13.34 -3.28 -4.79
CA ARG A 27 14.58 -3.70 -4.12
C ARG A 27 14.53 -3.34 -2.63
N GLN A 28 14.30 -2.07 -2.30
CA GLN A 28 14.26 -1.61 -0.91
C GLN A 28 13.17 -2.32 -0.09
N PHE A 29 12.02 -2.61 -0.70
CA PHE A 29 10.95 -3.36 -0.04
C PHE A 29 11.40 -4.80 0.26
N SER A 30 11.99 -5.49 -0.72
CA SER A 30 12.52 -6.84 -0.53
C SER A 30 13.67 -6.90 0.47
N ASP A 31 14.53 -5.89 0.52
CA ASP A 31 15.64 -5.80 1.47
C ASP A 31 15.11 -5.58 2.90
N LYS A 32 14.06 -4.75 3.07
CA LYS A 32 13.42 -4.48 4.37
C LYS A 32 12.54 -5.64 4.85
N HIS A 33 11.89 -6.35 3.94
CA HIS A 33 10.97 -7.45 4.22
C HIS A 33 11.37 -8.71 3.46
N PRO A 34 12.30 -9.53 4.01
CA PRO A 34 12.87 -10.69 3.30
C PRO A 34 11.84 -11.75 2.87
N ALA A 35 10.66 -11.78 3.49
CA ALA A 35 9.55 -12.64 3.09
C ALA A 35 9.04 -12.34 1.66
N PHE A 36 9.26 -11.13 1.14
CA PHE A 36 8.81 -10.69 -0.18
C PHE A 36 10.00 -10.51 -1.12
N THR A 37 10.42 -11.60 -1.76
CA THR A 37 11.53 -11.54 -2.72
C THR A 37 11.22 -10.60 -3.88
N GLN A 38 12.24 -9.97 -4.47
CA GLN A 38 12.04 -9.10 -5.64
C GLN A 38 11.32 -9.81 -6.80
N GLY A 39 11.55 -11.11 -7.00
CA GLY A 39 10.86 -11.91 -8.01
C GLY A 39 9.37 -12.05 -7.72
N SER A 40 9.01 -12.37 -6.47
CA SER A 40 7.62 -12.42 -6.00
C SER A 40 6.91 -11.09 -6.17
N LEU A 41 7.54 -10.00 -5.72
CA LEU A 41 6.99 -8.64 -5.85
C LEU A 41 6.76 -8.25 -7.31
N ARG A 42 7.71 -8.51 -8.22
CA ARG A 42 7.54 -8.22 -9.65
C ARG A 42 6.39 -9.02 -10.26
N ASN A 43 6.23 -10.28 -9.87
CA ASN A 43 5.09 -11.09 -10.31
C ASN A 43 3.77 -10.49 -9.79
N LEU A 44 3.68 -10.14 -8.52
CA LEU A 44 2.49 -9.50 -7.95
C LEU A 44 2.15 -8.18 -8.65
N ILE A 45 3.15 -7.35 -8.96
CA ILE A 45 2.98 -6.10 -9.70
C ILE A 45 2.49 -6.37 -11.13
N PHE A 46 3.05 -7.37 -11.81
CA PHE A 46 2.60 -7.74 -13.16
C PHE A 46 1.14 -8.22 -13.18
N LEU A 47 0.72 -8.88 -12.10
CA LEU A 47 -0.63 -9.40 -11.92
C LEU A 47 -1.60 -8.38 -11.29
N SER A 48 -1.20 -7.12 -11.08
CA SER A 48 -2.02 -6.14 -10.36
C SER A 48 -3.25 -5.68 -11.14
N ASP A 49 -3.10 -5.51 -12.45
CA ASP A 49 -4.13 -5.04 -13.36
C ASP A 49 -4.92 -6.20 -14.01
N ASN A 50 -6.15 -5.89 -14.42
CA ASN A 50 -6.93 -6.75 -15.29
C ASN A 50 -6.22 -6.90 -16.65
N ARG A 51 -6.24 -8.10 -17.22
CA ARG A 51 -5.56 -8.39 -18.49
C ARG A 51 -6.52 -9.07 -19.46
N THR A 52 -6.57 -8.57 -20.68
CA THR A 52 -7.36 -9.17 -21.76
C THR A 52 -6.58 -10.26 -22.47
N THR A 53 -7.19 -11.42 -22.65
CA THR A 53 -6.62 -12.56 -23.38
C THR A 53 -7.62 -13.05 -24.44
N SER A 54 -7.17 -13.94 -25.33
CA SER A 54 -8.07 -14.61 -26.29
C SER A 54 -9.17 -15.44 -25.62
N ARG A 55 -9.03 -15.77 -24.34
CA ARG A 55 -10.01 -16.52 -23.54
C ARG A 55 -10.88 -15.60 -22.66
N GLY A 56 -10.77 -14.28 -22.81
CA GLY A 56 -11.50 -13.28 -22.02
C GLY A 56 -10.60 -12.48 -21.07
N THR A 57 -11.24 -11.75 -20.16
CA THR A 57 -10.57 -10.86 -19.20
C THR A 57 -10.23 -11.61 -17.92
N ILE A 58 -8.95 -11.58 -17.56
CA ILE A 58 -8.43 -12.10 -16.29
C ILE A 58 -8.39 -10.93 -15.30
N GLN A 59 -9.06 -11.08 -14.15
CA GLN A 59 -9.03 -10.08 -13.09
C GLN A 59 -7.65 -10.02 -12.43
N GLY A 60 -7.18 -8.80 -12.12
CA GLY A 60 -5.94 -8.58 -11.38
C GLY A 60 -6.06 -8.90 -9.89
N ASN A 61 -4.94 -8.97 -9.19
CA ASN A 61 -4.89 -9.25 -7.74
C ASN A 61 -5.23 -8.03 -6.85
N GLY A 62 -5.51 -6.87 -7.44
CA GLY A 62 -5.93 -5.67 -6.73
C GLY A 62 -4.79 -4.88 -6.05
N LEU A 63 -3.53 -5.29 -6.21
CA LEU A 63 -2.37 -4.64 -5.57
C LEU A 63 -2.17 -3.17 -5.97
N ASN A 64 -2.80 -2.70 -7.04
CA ASN A 64 -2.69 -1.32 -7.54
C ASN A 64 -2.90 -0.25 -6.47
N VAL A 65 -3.69 -0.51 -5.43
CA VAL A 65 -3.93 0.42 -4.31
C VAL A 65 -2.63 0.82 -3.58
N ALA A 66 -1.62 -0.06 -3.58
CA ALA A 66 -0.33 0.16 -2.94
C ALA A 66 0.76 0.64 -3.90
N LEU A 67 0.50 0.66 -5.22
CA LEU A 67 1.51 1.01 -6.23
C LEU A 67 1.49 2.52 -6.51
N VAL A 68 2.68 3.13 -6.48
CA VAL A 68 2.88 4.55 -6.81
C VAL A 68 3.80 4.66 -8.02
N ARG A 69 3.26 5.14 -9.14
CA ARG A 69 3.99 5.32 -10.40
C ARG A 69 4.37 6.78 -10.60
N ILE A 70 5.65 7.05 -10.84
CA ILE A 70 6.18 8.38 -11.17
C ILE A 70 7.13 8.22 -12.35
N GLY A 71 6.62 8.48 -13.56
CA GLY A 71 7.34 8.22 -14.81
C GLY A 71 7.75 6.76 -14.93
N ARG A 72 9.05 6.49 -15.07
CA ARG A 72 9.62 5.13 -15.16
C ARG A 72 9.83 4.46 -13.79
N LYS A 73 9.61 5.17 -12.68
CA LYS A 73 9.77 4.63 -11.33
C LYS A 73 8.45 4.03 -10.83
N LEU A 74 8.55 2.87 -10.21
CA LEU A 74 7.47 2.22 -9.47
C LEU A 74 7.93 2.07 -8.02
N LEU A 75 7.15 2.64 -7.11
CA LEU A 75 7.33 2.57 -5.67
C LEU A 75 6.14 1.82 -5.06
N ILE A 76 6.38 1.18 -3.92
CA ILE A 76 5.39 0.49 -3.11
C ILE A 76 5.17 1.32 -1.87
N ASP A 77 3.94 1.70 -1.62
CA ASP A 77 3.50 2.22 -0.33
C ASP A 77 3.40 1.07 0.67
N GLU A 78 4.28 1.10 1.67
CA GLU A 78 4.40 0.03 2.64
C GLU A 78 3.11 -0.21 3.45
N ALA A 79 2.50 0.85 3.96
CA ALA A 79 1.30 0.73 4.78
C ALA A 79 0.14 0.16 3.96
N LYS A 80 -0.04 0.65 2.73
CA LYS A 80 -1.09 0.14 1.83
C LYS A 80 -0.85 -1.28 1.36
N PHE A 81 0.41 -1.71 1.22
CA PHE A 81 0.74 -3.08 0.88
C PHE A 81 0.28 -4.05 1.96
N PHE A 82 0.58 -3.75 3.24
CA PHE A 82 0.12 -4.60 4.35
C PHE A 82 -1.40 -4.55 4.53
N GLN A 83 -2.02 -3.37 4.37
CA GLN A 83 -3.48 -3.27 4.34
C GLN A 83 -4.10 -4.15 3.24
N TRP A 84 -3.49 -4.18 2.05
CA TRP A 84 -3.92 -5.06 0.96
C TRP A 84 -3.76 -6.55 1.32
N ILE A 85 -2.68 -6.95 2.00
CA ILE A 85 -2.51 -8.32 2.51
C ILE A 85 -3.65 -8.69 3.45
N ASP A 86 -3.97 -7.82 4.41
CA ASP A 86 -5.04 -8.07 5.39
C ASP A 86 -6.38 -8.27 4.69
N GLN A 87 -6.65 -7.49 3.64
CA GLN A 87 -7.85 -7.64 2.81
C GLN A 87 -7.91 -8.98 2.07
N GLN A 88 -6.77 -9.58 1.69
CA GLN A 88 -6.75 -10.91 1.08
C GLN A 88 -7.16 -12.02 2.06
N GLN A 89 -6.87 -11.86 3.36
CA GLN A 89 -7.22 -12.85 4.38
C GLN A 89 -8.72 -12.85 4.70
N GLY A 90 -9.41 -11.73 4.45
CA GLY A 90 -10.86 -11.61 4.64
C GLY A 90 -11.73 -12.32 3.60
N GLY A 91 -11.12 -12.91 2.56
CA GLY A 91 -11.81 -13.68 1.51
C GLY A 91 -12.05 -15.16 1.84
N ALA A 92 -11.66 -15.62 3.04
CA ALA A 92 -11.92 -16.97 3.54
C ALA A 92 -13.00 -16.93 4.63
N LYS A 93 -14.25 -16.66 4.23
CA LYS A 93 -15.45 -17.03 4.99
C LYS A 93 -16.52 -17.54 4.04
#